data_AF-A0A2X1LJ35-F1
#
_entry.id   AF-A0A2X1LJ35-F1
#
_cell.length_a   1.000
_cell.length_b   1.000
_cell.length_c   1.000
_cell.angle_alpha   90.00
_cell.angle_beta   90.00
_cell.angle_gamma   90.00
#
_symmetry.space_group_name_H-M   'P 1'
#
loop_
_entity.id
_entity.type
_entity.pdbx_description
1 polymer ?
#
loop_
_entity_poly.entity_id
_entity_poly.type
_entity_poly.pdbx_seq_one_letter_code
_entity_poly.pdbx_strand_id
1 'polypeptide(L)'
;MESVEAKTKDIMPVAFEFKCVPFEGLKERPFKLRLSIITGDRPVLVLRIIQLEAVQEEMANEFRDLLVEKFKDSKVETFIGTFTA
;
A
#
# COMPACT_ATOMS: atom_id res chain seq x y z
N MET A 1 -14.94 -1.55 -37.48
CA MET A 1 -14.24 -1.62 -36.19
C MET A 1 -14.31 -0.24 -35.58
N GLU A 2 -15.27 -0.03 -34.68
CA GLU A 2 -15.38 1.23 -33.93
C GLU A 2 -14.41 1.17 -32.77
N SER A 3 -13.34 1.96 -32.84
CA SER A 3 -12.44 2.19 -31.73
C SER A 3 -13.18 2.98 -30.67
N VAL A 4 -13.64 2.29 -29.62
CA VAL A 4 -14.15 2.96 -28.41
C VAL A 4 -12.94 3.49 -27.66
N GLU A 5 -12.49 4.69 -28.04
CA GLU A 5 -11.59 5.50 -27.23
C GLU A 5 -12.34 5.89 -25.95
N ALA A 6 -11.99 5.26 -24.83
CA ALA A 6 -12.44 5.66 -23.51
C ALA A 6 -11.85 7.03 -23.14
N LYS A 7 -12.41 8.10 -23.70
CA LYS A 7 -12.15 9.47 -23.25
C LYS A 7 -12.97 9.71 -21.97
N THR A 8 -12.38 9.42 -20.84
CA THR A 8 -12.96 9.72 -19.52
C THR A 8 -12.97 11.24 -19.33
N LYS A 9 -14.08 11.89 -19.70
CA LYS A 9 -14.42 13.25 -19.26
C LYS A 9 -14.89 13.17 -17.80
N ASP A 10 -14.39 14.11 -17.01
CA ASP A 10 -14.81 14.45 -15.66
C ASP A 10 -14.72 13.35 -14.59
N ILE A 11 -13.62 13.43 -13.82
CA ILE A 11 -13.44 12.98 -12.43
C ILE A 11 -14.10 11.63 -12.14
N MET A 12 -13.39 10.52 -12.37
CA MET A 12 -13.80 9.23 -11.81
C MET A 12 -13.66 9.28 -10.28
N PRO A 13 -14.74 9.41 -9.50
CA PRO A 13 -14.68 9.40 -8.05
C PRO A 13 -14.73 7.93 -7.62
N VAL A 14 -13.62 7.23 -7.76
CA VAL A 14 -13.55 5.82 -7.34
C VAL A 14 -12.27 5.63 -6.56
N ALA A 15 -12.19 6.29 -5.40
CA ALA A 15 -11.26 5.90 -4.35
C ALA A 15 -11.86 4.69 -3.66
N PHE A 16 -11.49 3.50 -4.10
CA PHE A 16 -11.78 2.30 -3.34
C PHE A 16 -10.92 2.35 -2.08
N GLU A 17 -11.53 2.14 -0.92
CA GLU A 17 -10.80 2.07 0.34
C GLU A 17 -10.98 0.69 0.93
N PHE A 18 -9.86 0.02 1.22
CA PHE A 18 -9.85 -1.26 1.90
C PHE A 18 -9.16 -1.09 3.25
N LYS A 19 -9.84 -1.44 4.34
CA LYS A 19 -9.30 -1.35 5.69
C LYS A 19 -8.92 -2.74 6.18
N CYS A 20 -7.70 -2.89 6.68
CA CYS A 20 -7.26 -4.13 7.31
C CYS A 20 -6.11 -3.91 8.31
N VAL A 21 -5.81 -4.96 9.07
CA VAL A 21 -4.55 -5.09 9.80
C VAL A 21 -3.55 -5.76 8.85
N PRO A 22 -2.52 -5.02 8.35
CA PRO A 22 -1.64 -5.54 7.30
C PRO A 22 -0.70 -6.64 7.80
N PHE A 23 -0.26 -6.54 9.06
CA PHE A 23 0.59 -7.53 9.73
C PHE A 23 0.20 -7.59 11.20
N GLU A 24 0.42 -8.77 11.81
CA GLU A 24 0.17 -8.96 13.22
C GLU A 24 1.04 -8.01 14.06
N GLY A 25 0.43 -7.39 15.08
CA GLY A 25 1.09 -6.40 15.93
C GLY A 25 1.09 -4.96 15.40
N LEU A 26 0.72 -4.73 14.14
CA LEU A 26 0.52 -3.39 13.60
C LEU A 26 -0.92 -2.92 13.75
N LYS A 27 -1.14 -1.60 13.66
CA LYS A 27 -2.48 -1.02 13.70
C LYS A 27 -3.24 -1.25 12.41
N GLU A 28 -4.56 -1.35 12.54
CA GLU A 28 -5.48 -1.33 11.41
C GLU A 28 -5.36 -0.02 10.63
N ARG A 29 -5.33 -0.08 9.30
CA ARG A 29 -5.22 1.10 8.43
C ARG A 29 -6.03 0.99 7.14
N PRO A 30 -6.48 2.13 6.59
CA PRO A 30 -7.08 2.17 5.26
C PRO A 30 -6.01 2.19 4.17
N PHE A 31 -6.26 1.46 3.09
CA PHE A 31 -5.51 1.47 1.84
C PHE A 31 -6.39 2.07 0.75
N LYS A 32 -5.94 3.21 0.20
CA LYS A 32 -6.60 3.82 -0.96
C LYS A 32 -6.16 3.10 -2.23
N LEU A 33 -7.12 2.74 -3.06
CA LEU A 33 -6.96 1.99 -4.29
C LEU A 33 -7.51 2.81 -5.45
N ARG A 34 -6.77 2.83 -6.56
CA ARG A 34 -7.24 3.40 -7.83
C ARG A 34 -7.56 2.29 -8.82
N LEU A 35 -8.64 2.49 -9.58
CA LEU A 35 -8.94 1.65 -10.74
C LEU A 35 -7.95 1.96 -11.86
N SER A 36 -7.30 0.93 -12.37
CA SER A 36 -6.43 0.98 -13.55
C SER A 36 -7.02 0.11 -14.63
N ILE A 37 -7.13 0.65 -15.84
CA ILE A 37 -7.58 -0.10 -17.02
C ILE A 37 -6.34 -0.45 -17.82
N ILE A 38 -6.07 -1.74 -17.98
CA ILE A 38 -5.02 -2.24 -18.87
C ILE A 38 -5.69 -2.54 -20.21
N THR A 39 -5.37 -1.75 -21.22
CA THR A 39 -5.92 -1.89 -22.57
C THR A 39 -5.16 -2.98 -23.33
N GLY A 40 -5.90 -3.83 -24.04
CA GLY A 40 -5.42 -4.96 -24.84
C GLY A 40 -6.57 -5.50 -25.68
N ASP A 41 -6.43 -6.71 -26.25
CA ASP A 41 -7.51 -7.37 -27.03
C ASP A 41 -8.81 -7.53 -26.20
N ARG A 42 -8.66 -7.73 -24.89
CA ARG A 42 -9.73 -7.60 -23.89
C ARG A 42 -9.27 -6.67 -22.77
N PRO A 43 -10.02 -5.61 -22.43
CA PRO A 43 -9.63 -4.70 -21.36
C PRO A 43 -9.67 -5.41 -20.00
N VAL A 44 -8.63 -5.21 -19.19
CA VAL A 44 -8.55 -5.74 -17.82
C VAL A 44 -8.67 -4.61 -16.82
N LEU A 45 -9.57 -4.77 -15.85
CA LEU A 45 -9.74 -3.85 -14.72
C LEU A 45 -8.90 -4.34 -13.54
N VAL A 46 -7.99 -3.49 -13.05
CA VAL A 46 -7.09 -3.81 -11.93
C VAL A 46 -7.17 -2.72 -10.87
N LEU A 47 -7.30 -3.12 -9.60
CA LEU A 47 -7.14 -2.20 -8.47
C LEU A 47 -5.67 -2.11 -8.07
N ARG A 48 -5.16 -0.89 -7.89
CA ARG A 48 -3.77 -0.65 -7.47
C ARG A 48 -3.75 0.25 -6.25
N ILE A 49 -2.93 -0.12 -5.25
CA ILE A 49 -2.74 0.69 -4.04
C ILE A 49 -2.04 1.99 -4.42
N ILE A 50 -2.56 3.09 -3.91
CA ILE A 50 -2.00 4.42 -4.06
C ILE A 50 -0.87 4.56 -3.04
N GLN A 51 0.30 5.01 -3.50
CA GLN A 51 1.48 5.27 -2.65
C GLN A 51 1.87 4.07 -1.77
N LEU A 52 1.89 2.86 -2.35
CA LEU A 52 2.24 1.63 -1.62
C LEU A 52 3.57 1.74 -0.87
N GLU A 53 4.60 2.32 -1.49
CA GLU A 53 5.92 2.49 -0.88
C GLU A 53 5.88 3.37 0.39
N ALA A 54 5.13 4.48 0.34
CA ALA A 54 4.98 5.35 1.51
C ALA A 54 4.26 4.62 2.66
N VAL A 55 3.20 3.87 2.33
CA VAL A 55 2.50 3.06 3.33
C VAL A 55 3.44 2.01 3.92
N GLN A 56 4.25 1.33 3.10
CA GLN A 56 5.25 0.36 3.57
C GLN A 56 6.29 0.98 4.51
N GLU A 57 6.77 2.20 4.20
CA GLU A 57 7.69 2.94 5.06
C GLU A 57 7.05 3.30 6.41
N GLU A 58 5.79 3.76 6.41
CA GLU A 58 5.05 4.02 7.65
C GLU A 58 4.92 2.75 8.51
N MET A 59 4.64 1.59 7.89
CA MET A 59 4.58 0.30 8.61
C MET A 59 5.93 -0.08 9.19
N ALA A 60 7.01 0.14 8.45
CA ALA A 60 8.36 -0.19 8.91
C ALA A 60 8.77 0.67 10.11
N ASN A 61 8.46 1.97 10.08
CA ASN A 61 8.68 2.89 11.18
C ASN A 61 7.85 2.52 12.41
N GLU A 62 6.56 2.23 12.25
CA GLU A 62 5.70 1.75 13.34
C GLU A 62 6.27 0.49 13.97
N PHE A 63 6.68 -0.48 13.15
CA PHE A 63 7.25 -1.74 13.65
C PHE A 63 8.54 -1.50 14.44
N ARG A 64 9.44 -0.64 13.93
CA ARG A 64 10.65 -0.25 14.66
C ARG A 64 10.31 0.36 16.02
N ASP A 65 9.38 1.30 16.05
CA ASP A 65 9.03 2.00 17.30
C ASP A 65 8.43 1.03 18.33
N LEU A 66 7.64 0.05 17.87
CA LEU A 66 7.15 -1.06 18.71
C LEU A 66 8.29 -1.92 19.25
N LEU A 67 9.28 -2.26 18.41
CA LEU A 67 10.46 -3.03 18.86
C LEU A 67 11.29 -2.24 19.88
N VAL A 68 11.61 -0.98 19.59
CA VAL A 68 12.35 -0.10 20.52
C VAL A 68 11.63 -0.06 21.86
N GLU A 69 10.31 0.10 21.87
CA GLU A 69 9.53 0.12 23.09
C GLU A 69 9.61 -1.19 23.87
N LYS A 70 9.50 -2.33 23.19
CA LYS A 70 9.57 -3.66 23.83
C LYS A 70 10.98 -4.01 24.32
N PHE A 71 12.01 -3.42 23.71
CA PHE A 71 13.42 -3.64 24.07
C PHE A 71 14.01 -2.53 24.94
N LYS A 72 13.22 -1.60 25.50
CA LYS A 72 13.71 -0.50 26.37
C LYS A 72 14.63 -0.97 27.52
N ASP A 73 14.41 -2.17 28.05
CA ASP A 73 15.22 -2.76 29.13
C ASP A 73 16.37 -3.67 28.64
N SER A 74 16.59 -3.74 27.32
CA SER A 74 17.57 -4.62 26.68
C SER A 74 18.64 -3.81 25.93
N LYS A 75 19.88 -4.31 25.88
CA LYS A 75 20.98 -3.69 25.11
C LYS A 75 20.90 -3.98 23.60
N VAL A 76 19.70 -4.20 23.08
CA VAL A 76 19.49 -4.58 21.68
C VAL A 76 19.14 -3.35 20.87
N GLU A 77 20.01 -2.99 19.93
CA GLU A 77 19.74 -1.93 18.96
C GLU A 77 18.86 -2.46 17.83
N THR A 78 17.80 -1.72 17.50
CA THR A 78 16.83 -2.10 16.46
C THR A 78 17.06 -1.27 15.20
N PHE A 79 17.23 -1.93 14.06
CA PHE A 79 17.46 -1.28 12.76
C PHE A 79 16.40 -1.72 11.76
N ILE A 80 15.97 -0.80 10.89
CA ILE A 80 15.16 -1.11 9.71
C ILE A 80 16.11 -1.22 8.52
N GLY A 81 16.07 -2.34 7.80
CA GLY A 81 16.85 -2.51 6.58
C GLY A 81 16.67 -3.87 5.93
N THR A 82 17.09 -3.98 4.67
CA THR A 82 17.32 -5.27 4.01
C THR A 82 18.75 -5.70 4.27
N PHE A 83 18.91 -6.78 5.03
CA PHE A 83 20.21 -7.39 5.28
C PHE A 83 20.42 -8.51 4.27
N THR A 84 21.41 -8.33 3.40
CA THR A 84 21.88 -9.41 2.53
C THR A 84 22.91 -10.22 3.32
N ALA A 85 22.70 -11.52 3.43
CA ALA A 85 23.65 -12.46 4.03
C ALA A 85 24.86 -12.72 3.12
#